data_AF-A0AAU2FH43-F1
#
_entry.id   AF-A0AAU2FH43-F1
#
_cell.length_a   1.000
_cell.length_b   1.000
_cell.length_c   1.000
_cell.angle_alpha   90.00
_cell.angle_beta   90.00
_cell.angle_gamma   90.00
#
_symmetry.space_group_name_H-M   'P 1'
#
loop_
_entity.id
_entity.type
_entity.pdbx_description
1 polymer ?
#
loop_
_entity_poly.entity_id
_entity_poly.type
_entity_poly.pdbx_seq_one_letter_code
_entity_poly.pdbx_strand_id
1 'polypeptide(L)'
;MPSVVGLLEQRELTARRRVDDLREEADRLQAELAVAEREWNEWVIARSRVGEVLAPGNDAVVGPAASEGLPAPGVQSARPEPAEAAKPKTVVPVWRAGLAWSALSVDYQRILQALSDRNRLGQGALTCQEMAACFGLDPVPGKVEALRSKAKRLTARGWLIEPAPGRFALAKDVAGQRGGS
;
A
#
# COMPACT_ATOMS: atom_id res chain seq x y z
N MET A 1 -16.81 -39.17 43.66
CA MET A 1 -16.30 -39.08 42.27
C MET A 1 -16.94 -37.86 41.62
N PRO A 2 -16.19 -36.98 40.95
CA PRO A 2 -16.78 -35.85 40.24
C PRO A 2 -17.66 -36.37 39.08
N SER A 3 -18.78 -35.70 38.83
CA SER A 3 -19.67 -36.04 37.71
C SER A 3 -19.02 -35.64 36.39
N VAL A 4 -19.38 -36.32 35.30
CA VAL A 4 -18.92 -35.98 33.94
C VAL A 4 -19.30 -34.54 33.58
N VAL A 5 -20.48 -34.08 34.02
CA VAL A 5 -20.95 -32.71 33.81
C VAL A 5 -20.01 -31.69 34.49
N GLY A 6 -19.61 -31.92 35.75
CA GLY A 6 -18.69 -31.03 36.45
C GLY A 6 -17.29 -30.96 35.82
N LEU A 7 -16.81 -32.06 35.23
CA LEU A 7 -15.55 -32.06 34.48
C LEU A 7 -15.65 -31.24 33.18
N LEU A 8 -16.79 -31.28 32.49
CA LEU A 8 -17.03 -30.47 31.30
C LEU A 8 -17.14 -28.98 31.63
N GLU A 9 -17.89 -28.63 32.67
CA GLU A 9 -18.00 -27.24 33.16
C GLU A 9 -16.62 -26.66 33.53
N GLN A 10 -15.76 -27.45 34.19
CA GLN A 10 -14.40 -27.03 34.53
C GLN A 10 -13.54 -26.80 33.28
N ARG A 11 -13.65 -27.65 32.26
CA ARG A 11 -12.92 -27.46 30.99
C ARG A 11 -13.44 -26.25 30.24
N GLU A 12 -14.75 -26.04 30.22
CA GLU A 12 -15.37 -24.88 29.59
C GLU A 12 -14.90 -23.58 30.27
N LEU A 13 -14.92 -23.51 31.60
CA LEU A 13 -14.44 -22.33 32.34
C LEU A 13 -12.97 -22.05 32.05
N THR A 14 -12.15 -23.10 31.98
CA THR A 14 -10.71 -22.97 31.64
C THR A 14 -10.53 -22.44 30.22
N ALA A 15 -11.32 -22.95 29.26
CA ALA A 15 -11.29 -22.49 27.87
C ALA A 15 -11.75 -21.03 27.74
N ARG A 16 -12.82 -20.63 28.44
CA ARG A 16 -13.32 -19.25 28.46
C ARG A 16 -12.27 -18.29 28.99
N ARG A 17 -11.66 -18.60 30.14
CA ARG A 17 -10.55 -17.79 30.69
C ARG A 17 -9.42 -17.63 29.70
N ARG A 18 -8.99 -18.72 29.05
CA ARG A 18 -7.91 -18.62 28.06
C ARG A 18 -8.27 -17.74 26.86
N VAL A 19 -9.53 -17.77 26.42
CA VAL A 19 -10.02 -16.89 25.35
C VAL A 19 -10.02 -15.43 25.80
N ASP A 20 -10.46 -15.14 27.01
CA ASP A 20 -10.50 -13.78 27.54
C ASP A 20 -9.08 -13.23 27.75
N ASP A 21 -8.15 -14.03 28.30
CA ASP A 21 -6.73 -13.68 28.40
C ASP A 21 -6.13 -13.32 27.03
N LEU A 22 -6.40 -14.15 26.00
CA LEU A 22 -5.91 -13.91 24.64
C LEU A 22 -6.51 -12.64 24.01
N ARG A 23 -7.75 -12.29 24.34
CA ARG A 23 -8.37 -11.05 23.88
C ARG A 23 -7.71 -9.83 24.53
N GLU A 24 -7.45 -9.88 25.82
CA GLU A 24 -6.72 -8.81 26.52
C GLU A 24 -5.30 -8.63 25.97
N GLU A 25 -4.59 -9.74 25.70
CA GLU A 25 -3.28 -9.70 25.05
C GLU A 25 -3.36 -9.07 23.65
N ALA A 26 -4.39 -9.43 22.86
CA ALA A 26 -4.60 -8.87 21.53
C ALA A 26 -4.90 -7.36 21.58
N ASP A 27 -5.75 -6.91 22.51
CA ASP A 27 -6.09 -5.50 22.68
C ASP A 27 -4.85 -4.68 23.09
N ARG A 28 -4.01 -5.23 23.97
CA ARG A 28 -2.71 -4.62 24.34
C ARG A 28 -1.79 -4.46 23.13
N LEU A 29 -1.60 -5.54 22.36
CA LEU A 29 -0.77 -5.51 21.16
C LEU A 29 -1.32 -4.54 20.10
N GLN A 30 -2.65 -4.43 19.96
CA GLN A 30 -3.28 -3.46 19.06
C GLN A 30 -3.01 -2.01 19.50
N ALA A 31 -3.04 -1.74 20.81
CA ALA A 31 -2.71 -0.43 21.33
C ALA A 31 -1.24 -0.06 21.08
N GLU A 32 -0.32 -0.99 21.33
CA GLU A 32 1.11 -0.81 21.04
C GLU A 32 1.38 -0.59 19.55
N LEU A 33 0.72 -1.37 18.69
CA LEU A 33 0.80 -1.21 17.24
C LEU A 33 0.32 0.18 16.82
N ALA A 34 -0.81 0.66 17.35
CA ALA A 34 -1.33 1.98 17.05
C ALA A 34 -0.36 3.10 17.48
N VAL A 35 0.39 2.92 18.56
CA VAL A 35 1.46 3.86 18.96
C VAL A 35 2.61 3.84 17.95
N ALA A 36 3.11 2.64 17.60
CA ALA A 36 4.20 2.49 16.64
C ALA A 36 3.86 3.04 15.24
N GLU A 37 2.62 2.83 14.77
CA GLU A 37 2.11 3.43 13.55
C GLU A 37 2.03 4.97 13.66
N ARG A 38 1.63 5.47 14.84
CA ARG A 38 1.80 6.86 15.33
C ARG A 38 3.14 7.45 14.92
N GLU A 39 4.16 6.93 15.58
CA GLU A 39 5.55 7.39 15.49
C GLU A 39 6.10 7.23 14.07
N TRP A 40 5.82 6.11 13.42
CA TRP A 40 6.27 5.89 12.05
C TRP A 40 5.69 6.92 11.08
N ASN A 41 4.41 7.28 11.22
CA ASN A 41 3.79 8.33 10.39
C ASN A 41 4.46 9.69 10.62
N GLU A 42 4.83 10.03 11.86
CA GLU A 42 5.56 11.26 12.17
C GLU A 42 6.91 11.31 11.44
N TRP A 43 7.66 10.20 11.44
CA TRP A 43 8.91 10.10 10.68
C TRP A 43 8.71 10.23 9.17
N VAL A 44 7.64 9.66 8.62
CA VAL A 44 7.29 9.81 7.20
C VAL A 44 7.01 11.28 6.87
N ILE A 45 6.28 11.99 7.74
CA ILE A 45 6.00 13.43 7.60
C ILE A 45 7.30 14.23 7.69
N ALA A 46 8.15 13.97 8.68
CA ALA A 46 9.43 14.66 8.85
C ALA A 46 10.32 14.50 7.61
N ARG A 47 10.42 13.29 7.06
CA ARG A 47 11.18 13.03 5.83
C ARG A 47 10.59 13.76 4.61
N SER A 48 9.27 13.85 4.50
CA SER A 48 8.62 14.64 3.43
C SER A 48 9.02 16.11 3.50
N ARG A 49 8.96 16.71 4.70
CA ARG A 49 9.34 18.11 4.93
C ARG A 49 10.81 18.37 4.61
N VAL A 50 11.71 17.46 4.99
CA VAL A 50 13.12 17.56 4.60
C VAL A 50 13.27 17.50 3.09
N GLY A 51 12.53 16.62 2.40
CA GLY A 51 12.52 16.57 0.94
C GLY A 51 12.06 17.87 0.28
N GLU A 52 11.08 18.56 0.86
CA GLU A 52 10.61 19.87 0.38
C GLU A 52 11.68 20.97 0.56
N VAL A 53 12.39 20.99 1.68
CA VAL A 53 13.48 21.97 1.94
C VAL A 53 14.67 21.73 1.02
N LEU A 54 14.98 20.46 0.72
CA LEU A 54 16.09 20.08 -0.15
C LEU A 54 15.75 20.18 -1.64
N ALA A 55 14.48 20.32 -2.01
CA ALA A 55 14.10 20.62 -3.38
C ALA A 55 14.67 21.99 -3.75
N PRO A 56 15.44 22.12 -4.85
CA PRO A 56 16.00 23.40 -5.24
C PRO A 56 14.88 24.42 -5.41
N GLY A 57 14.96 25.51 -4.65
CA GLY A 57 14.01 26.59 -4.70
C GLY A 57 13.90 27.12 -6.12
N ASN A 58 12.66 27.30 -6.57
CA ASN A 58 12.30 28.02 -7.79
C ASN A 58 12.51 29.53 -7.56
N ASP A 59 13.73 29.89 -7.16
CA ASP A 59 14.17 31.27 -6.92
C ASP A 59 14.57 31.88 -8.27
N ALA A 60 13.56 32.03 -9.13
CA ALA A 60 13.65 32.86 -10.32
C ALA A 60 13.05 34.23 -9.98
N VAL A 61 13.87 35.02 -9.29
CA VAL A 61 14.02 36.47 -9.45
C VAL A 61 12.80 37.34 -9.11
N VAL A 62 12.93 38.02 -7.98
CA VAL A 62 12.30 39.32 -7.70
C VAL A 62 12.68 40.33 -8.79
N GLY A 63 11.68 41.00 -9.38
CA GLY A 63 11.88 42.20 -10.18
C GLY A 63 10.57 42.87 -10.58
N PRO A 64 10.23 44.06 -10.04
CA PRO A 64 9.02 44.80 -10.41
C PRO A 64 9.32 45.67 -11.64
N ALA A 65 8.65 45.45 -12.77
CA ALA A 65 8.70 46.41 -13.87
C ALA A 65 7.47 46.30 -14.77
N ALA A 66 6.82 47.44 -14.93
CA ALA A 66 5.79 47.72 -15.93
C ALA A 66 6.38 47.70 -17.34
N SER A 67 5.60 47.24 -18.33
CA SER A 67 5.34 47.89 -19.63
C SER A 67 5.00 46.89 -20.74
N GLU A 68 3.80 47.08 -21.30
CA GLU A 68 3.47 47.17 -22.73
C GLU A 68 4.01 46.15 -23.75
N GLY A 69 3.08 45.38 -24.34
CA GLY A 69 2.65 45.60 -25.74
C GLY A 69 3.44 45.00 -26.92
N LEU A 70 3.11 43.73 -27.29
CA LEU A 70 2.90 43.17 -28.66
C LEU A 70 4.07 43.16 -29.71
N PRO A 71 4.02 42.36 -30.83
CA PRO A 71 3.47 41.01 -31.07
C PRO A 71 4.29 40.04 -32.01
N ALA A 72 3.90 38.74 -31.97
CA ALA A 72 3.81 37.71 -33.07
C ALA A 72 5.08 37.01 -33.64
N PRO A 73 4.98 35.86 -34.37
CA PRO A 73 3.90 34.85 -34.49
C PRO A 73 4.38 33.36 -34.36
N GLY A 74 3.43 32.42 -34.17
CA GLY A 74 3.56 31.09 -34.80
C GLY A 74 3.38 29.84 -33.94
N VAL A 75 2.21 29.22 -34.11
CA VAL A 75 2.01 27.76 -34.29
C VAL A 75 1.99 26.83 -33.05
N GLN A 76 0.74 26.64 -32.59
CA GLN A 76 0.03 25.37 -32.34
C GLN A 76 0.23 24.54 -31.06
N SER A 77 -0.96 24.26 -30.50
CA SER A 77 -1.41 23.00 -29.89
C SER A 77 -1.10 22.72 -28.42
N ALA A 78 -2.09 23.15 -27.63
CA ALA A 78 -3.00 22.27 -26.89
C ALA A 78 -2.47 21.47 -25.68
N ARG A 79 -3.11 21.85 -24.55
CA ARG A 79 -3.76 20.99 -23.54
C ARG A 79 -2.98 20.76 -22.24
N PRO A 80 -3.70 20.46 -21.15
CA PRO A 80 -4.36 21.39 -20.24
C PRO A 80 -3.55 21.53 -18.95
N GLU A 81 -3.71 22.65 -18.24
CA GLU A 81 -3.41 22.65 -16.82
C GLU A 81 -4.29 21.62 -16.10
N PRO A 82 -3.76 21.01 -15.03
CA PRO A 82 -4.52 21.10 -13.80
C PRO A 82 -3.63 21.55 -12.66
N ALA A 83 -4.05 22.65 -12.06
CA ALA A 83 -3.96 22.83 -10.63
C ALA A 83 -4.37 21.54 -9.92
N GLU A 84 -3.53 21.05 -9.01
CA GLU A 84 -3.96 20.54 -7.70
C GLU A 84 -2.73 20.14 -6.88
N ALA A 85 -2.30 21.07 -6.03
CA ALA A 85 -1.47 20.74 -4.88
C ALA A 85 -2.32 19.93 -3.89
N ALA A 86 -2.25 18.59 -3.97
CA ALA A 86 -2.98 17.69 -3.10
C ALA A 86 -2.03 16.69 -2.41
N LYS A 87 -1.70 17.00 -1.14
CA LYS A 87 -1.36 16.13 0.02
C LYS A 87 -0.57 14.83 -0.25
N PRO A 88 0.58 14.53 0.38
CA PRO A 88 1.21 13.22 0.25
C PRO A 88 0.49 12.18 1.11
N LYS A 89 -0.69 11.75 0.65
CA LYS A 89 -1.35 10.49 1.06
C LYS A 89 -0.54 9.34 0.47
N THR A 90 0.33 8.66 1.21
CA THR A 90 1.01 7.38 0.85
C THR A 90 0.80 6.99 -0.61
N VAL A 91 1.45 7.75 -1.50
CA VAL A 91 1.12 7.74 -2.92
C VAL A 91 1.91 6.59 -3.50
N VAL A 92 1.22 5.51 -3.89
CA VAL A 92 1.84 4.44 -4.68
C VAL A 92 2.40 5.09 -5.94
N PRO A 93 3.72 5.21 -6.14
CA PRO A 93 4.29 5.85 -7.32
C PRO A 93 3.75 5.18 -8.59
N VAL A 94 3.59 5.94 -9.68
CA VAL A 94 3.27 5.34 -10.98
C VAL A 94 4.45 4.48 -11.42
N TRP A 95 4.18 3.25 -11.82
CA TRP A 95 5.21 2.33 -12.27
C TRP A 95 5.89 2.85 -13.55
N ARG A 96 7.21 2.68 -13.61
CA ARG A 96 8.06 2.99 -14.77
C ARG A 96 9.24 2.03 -14.80
N ALA A 97 9.76 1.76 -16.00
CA ALA A 97 10.97 0.97 -16.18
C ALA A 97 12.12 1.56 -15.32
N GLY A 98 12.86 0.70 -14.62
CA GLY A 98 13.93 1.12 -13.71
C GLY A 98 13.48 1.41 -12.26
N LEU A 99 12.17 1.37 -11.95
CA LEU A 99 11.67 1.60 -10.59
C LEU A 99 11.65 0.31 -9.75
N ALA A 100 12.52 0.23 -8.74
CA ALA A 100 12.60 -0.91 -7.83
C ALA A 100 11.37 -1.03 -6.92
N TRP A 101 11.06 -2.26 -6.49
CA TRP A 101 9.95 -2.53 -5.56
C TRP A 101 10.14 -1.83 -4.20
N SER A 102 11.38 -1.53 -3.83
CA SER A 102 11.74 -0.77 -2.62
C SER A 102 11.12 0.63 -2.57
N ALA A 103 10.66 1.17 -3.71
CA ALA A 103 9.92 2.43 -3.78
C ALA A 103 8.49 2.35 -3.20
N LEU A 104 7.96 1.14 -3.01
CA LEU A 104 6.66 0.89 -2.38
C LEU A 104 6.82 0.63 -0.88
N SER A 105 5.75 0.81 -0.09
CA SER A 105 5.75 0.35 1.30
C SER A 105 5.84 -1.17 1.39
N VAL A 106 6.32 -1.69 2.53
CA VAL A 106 6.51 -3.13 2.80
C VAL A 106 5.24 -3.93 2.52
N ASP A 107 4.07 -3.38 2.86
CA ASP A 107 2.77 -3.99 2.58
C ASP A 107 2.53 -4.24 1.07
N TYR A 108 2.83 -3.26 0.22
CA TYR A 108 2.68 -3.42 -1.22
C TYR A 108 3.77 -4.31 -1.80
N GLN A 109 4.98 -4.27 -1.26
CA GLN A 109 6.05 -5.19 -1.64
C GLN A 109 5.68 -6.65 -1.37
N ARG A 110 5.04 -6.96 -0.23
CA ARG A 110 4.53 -8.31 0.07
C ARG A 110 3.49 -8.79 -0.95
N ILE A 111 2.63 -7.88 -1.43
CA ILE A 111 1.67 -8.18 -2.51
C ILE A 111 2.39 -8.47 -3.83
N LEU A 112 3.38 -7.67 -4.21
CA LEU A 112 4.18 -7.94 -5.41
C LEU A 112 4.96 -9.25 -5.31
N GLN A 113 5.50 -9.55 -4.13
CA GLN A 113 6.25 -10.77 -3.86
C GLN A 113 5.38 -12.02 -4.05
N ALA A 114 4.20 -12.06 -3.44
CA ALA A 114 3.25 -13.17 -3.58
C ALA A 114 2.84 -13.40 -5.05
N LEU A 115 2.58 -12.32 -5.79
CA LEU A 115 2.23 -12.38 -7.21
C LEU A 115 3.40 -12.79 -8.09
N SER A 116 4.62 -12.37 -7.75
CA SER A 116 5.85 -12.76 -8.46
C SER A 116 6.17 -14.24 -8.27
N ASP A 117 6.02 -14.75 -7.05
CA ASP A 117 6.26 -16.16 -6.76
C ASP A 117 5.23 -17.04 -7.49
N ARG A 118 3.95 -16.65 -7.52
CA ARG A 118 2.93 -17.32 -8.34
C ARG A 118 3.25 -17.30 -9.84
N ASN A 119 3.74 -16.16 -10.34
CA ASN A 119 4.13 -16.01 -11.74
C ASN A 119 5.33 -16.91 -12.10
N ARG A 120 6.33 -17.02 -11.20
CA ARG A 120 7.46 -17.95 -11.36
C ARG A 120 7.03 -19.41 -11.39
N LEU A 121 6.02 -19.76 -10.59
CA LEU A 121 5.45 -21.11 -10.54
C LEU A 121 4.47 -21.41 -11.69
N GLY A 122 4.22 -20.45 -12.59
CA GLY A 122 3.28 -20.61 -13.70
C GLY A 122 1.82 -20.76 -13.27
N GLN A 123 1.47 -20.36 -12.05
CA GLN A 123 0.17 -20.61 -11.42
C GLN A 123 -0.88 -19.52 -11.74
N GLY A 124 -0.56 -18.57 -12.62
CA GLY A 124 -1.49 -17.55 -13.12
C GLY A 124 -1.82 -16.42 -12.12
N ALA A 125 -2.93 -15.73 -12.37
CA ALA A 125 -3.39 -14.59 -11.58
C ALA A 125 -3.97 -15.01 -10.22
N LEU A 126 -3.86 -14.14 -9.22
CA LEU A 126 -4.23 -14.39 -7.84
C LEU A 126 -5.43 -13.54 -7.41
N THR A 127 -6.38 -14.16 -6.73
CA THR A 127 -7.56 -13.49 -6.16
C THR A 127 -7.25 -12.85 -4.80
N CYS A 128 -8.05 -11.88 -4.36
CA CYS A 128 -7.88 -11.28 -3.03
C CYS A 128 -8.06 -12.27 -1.87
N GLN A 129 -8.90 -13.30 -2.05
CA GLN A 129 -9.09 -14.34 -1.03
C GLN A 129 -7.87 -15.25 -0.92
N GLU A 130 -7.32 -15.68 -2.05
CA GLU A 130 -6.06 -16.42 -2.07
C GLU A 130 -4.90 -15.58 -1.53
N MET A 131 -4.90 -14.28 -1.79
CA MET A 131 -3.92 -13.34 -1.23
C MET A 131 -4.00 -13.27 0.30
N ALA A 132 -5.22 -13.19 0.84
CA ALA A 132 -5.43 -13.24 2.28
C ALA A 132 -4.88 -14.56 2.87
N ALA A 133 -5.19 -15.69 2.24
CA ALA A 133 -4.69 -17.00 2.67
C ALA A 133 -3.16 -17.08 2.61
N CYS A 134 -2.52 -16.58 1.54
CA CYS A 134 -1.04 -16.51 1.43
C CYS A 134 -0.40 -15.66 2.53
N PHE A 135 -1.11 -14.65 3.04
CA PHE A 135 -0.64 -13.81 4.14
C PHE A 135 -0.98 -14.35 5.52
N GLY A 136 -1.59 -15.54 5.62
CA GLY A 136 -2.07 -16.09 6.90
C GLY A 136 -3.18 -15.24 7.54
N LEU A 137 -3.87 -14.43 6.73
CA LEU A 137 -4.99 -13.62 7.16
C LEU A 137 -6.27 -14.42 7.00
N ASP A 138 -7.15 -14.39 8.00
CA ASP A 138 -8.50 -14.92 7.83
C ASP A 138 -9.18 -14.22 6.64
N PRO A 139 -9.80 -14.96 5.72
CA PRO A 139 -10.46 -14.42 4.53
C PRO A 139 -11.82 -13.78 4.89
N VAL A 140 -11.86 -12.97 5.95
CA VAL A 140 -13.04 -12.20 6.34
C VAL A 140 -13.28 -11.06 5.33
N PRO A 141 -14.54 -10.72 5.01
CA PRO A 141 -14.87 -9.74 3.97
C PRO A 141 -14.12 -8.40 4.10
N GLY A 142 -13.94 -7.89 5.32
CA GLY A 142 -13.22 -6.64 5.56
C GLY A 142 -11.74 -6.69 5.17
N LYS A 143 -11.03 -7.79 5.48
CA LYS A 143 -9.61 -7.96 5.13
C LYS A 143 -9.45 -8.18 3.62
N VAL A 144 -10.36 -8.94 3.02
CA VAL A 144 -10.39 -9.16 1.56
C VAL A 144 -10.63 -7.85 0.81
N GLU A 145 -11.53 -6.99 1.31
CA GLU A 145 -11.81 -5.68 0.71
C GLU A 145 -10.64 -4.70 0.88
N ALA A 146 -9.96 -4.73 2.03
CA ALA A 146 -8.73 -3.96 2.23
C ALA A 146 -7.64 -4.35 1.22
N LEU A 147 -7.43 -5.66 0.99
CA LEU A 147 -6.50 -6.15 -0.03
C LEU A 147 -6.95 -5.80 -1.45
N ARG A 148 -8.26 -5.88 -1.74
CA ARG A 148 -8.83 -5.47 -3.03
C ARG A 148 -8.55 -4.00 -3.31
N SER A 149 -8.77 -3.12 -2.32
CA SER A 149 -8.49 -1.69 -2.44
C SER A 149 -6.99 -1.41 -2.68
N LYS A 150 -6.10 -2.13 -1.99
CA LYS A 150 -4.64 -2.04 -2.19
C LYS A 150 -4.23 -2.53 -3.59
N ALA A 151 -4.75 -3.66 -4.03
CA ALA A 151 -4.47 -4.25 -5.34
C ALA A 151 -4.97 -3.35 -6.48
N LYS A 152 -6.21 -2.84 -6.39
CA LYS A 152 -6.76 -1.87 -7.36
C LYS A 152 -5.91 -0.61 -7.46
N ARG A 153 -5.37 -0.12 -6.33
CA ARG A 153 -4.46 1.04 -6.33
C ARG A 153 -3.14 0.74 -7.06
N LEU A 154 -2.57 -0.46 -6.86
CA LEU A 154 -1.39 -0.90 -7.60
C LEU A 154 -1.68 -1.06 -9.10
N THR A 155 -2.86 -1.59 -9.46
CA THR A 155 -3.32 -1.70 -10.85
C THR A 155 -3.45 -0.34 -11.52
N ALA A 156 -4.11 0.62 -10.85
CA ALA A 156 -4.27 1.99 -11.37
C ALA A 156 -2.93 2.72 -11.59
N ARG A 157 -1.86 2.25 -10.94
CA ARG A 157 -0.51 2.79 -11.04
C ARG A 157 0.40 1.96 -11.93
N GLY A 158 -0.10 0.92 -12.59
CA GLY A 158 0.65 0.12 -13.56
C GLY A 158 1.57 -0.95 -12.95
N TRP A 159 1.51 -1.19 -11.65
CA TRP A 159 2.29 -2.26 -11.00
C TRP A 159 1.69 -3.64 -11.23
N LEU A 160 0.36 -3.70 -11.24
CA LEU A 160 -0.43 -4.91 -11.43
C LEU A 160 -1.32 -4.77 -12.65
N ILE A 161 -1.72 -5.90 -13.20
CA ILE A 161 -2.78 -6.01 -14.20
C ILE A 161 -3.93 -6.84 -13.62
N GLU A 162 -5.15 -6.54 -14.05
CA GLU A 162 -6.35 -7.29 -13.69
C GLU A 162 -6.87 -8.02 -14.93
N PRO A 163 -6.35 -9.24 -15.22
CA PRO A 163 -6.77 -9.99 -16.41
C PRO A 163 -8.25 -10.43 -16.36
N ALA A 164 -8.83 -10.53 -15.16
CA ALA A 164 -10.25 -10.82 -14.96
C ALA A 164 -10.73 -10.12 -13.69
N PRO A 165 -12.03 -9.79 -13.56
CA PRO A 165 -12.57 -9.09 -12.39
C PRO A 165 -12.16 -9.78 -11.08
N GLY A 166 -11.43 -9.07 -10.22
CA GLY A 166 -10.97 -9.59 -8.93
C GLY A 166 -9.79 -10.56 -8.98
N ARG A 167 -9.16 -10.76 -10.13
CA ARG A 167 -7.90 -11.50 -10.31
C ARG A 167 -6.78 -10.55 -10.70
N PHE A 168 -5.70 -10.55 -9.93
CA PHE A 168 -4.57 -9.66 -10.12
C PHE A 168 -3.33 -10.47 -10.53
N ALA A 169 -2.56 -9.95 -11.46
CA ALA A 169 -1.26 -10.49 -11.84
C ALA A 169 -0.23 -9.37 -11.90
N LEU A 170 1.05 -9.73 -11.78
CA LEU A 170 2.15 -8.79 -11.93
C LEU A 170 2.18 -8.28 -13.38
N ALA A 171 2.38 -6.97 -13.59
CA ALA A 171 2.59 -6.47 -14.93
C ALA A 171 3.87 -7.08 -15.52
N LYS A 172 3.85 -7.41 -16.82
CA LYS A 172 4.96 -8.12 -17.50
C LYS A 172 6.30 -7.41 -17.33
N ASP A 173 6.27 -6.08 -17.37
CA ASP A 173 7.46 -5.24 -17.26
C ASP A 173 8.00 -5.14 -15.83
N VAL A 174 7.13 -5.28 -14.81
CA VAL A 174 7.51 -5.34 -13.39
C VAL A 174 8.11 -6.72 -13.07
N ALA A 175 7.62 -7.78 -13.71
CA ALA A 175 8.06 -9.16 -13.49
C ALA A 175 9.52 -9.39 -13.91
N GLY A 176 10.00 -8.69 -14.95
CA GLY A 176 11.38 -8.78 -15.44
C GLY A 176 12.43 -8.13 -14.53
N GLN A 177 12.02 -7.24 -13.61
CA GLN A 177 12.94 -6.40 -12.85
C GLN A 177 13.61 -7.10 -11.65
N ARG A 178 13.12 -8.27 -11.22
CA ARG A 178 13.75 -9.09 -10.16
C ARG A 178 14.98 -9.87 -10.65
N GLY A 179 15.37 -9.71 -11.93
CA GLY A 179 16.49 -10.42 -12.56
C GLY A 179 17.83 -9.68 -12.58
N GLY A 180 17.89 -8.43 -12.11
CA GLY A 180 19.14 -7.69 -11.98
C GLY A 180 19.64 -7.76 -10.55
N SER A 181 20.51 -8.74 -10.26
CA SER A 181 21.36 -8.76 -9.08
C SER A 181 22.74 -8.22 -9.41
#